data_AF-A0A7W1SYC1-F1
#
_entry.id   AF-A0A7W1SYC1-F1
#
_cell.length_a   1.000
_cell.length_b   1.000
_cell.length_c   1.000
_cell.angle_alpha   90.00
_cell.angle_beta   90.00
_cell.angle_gamma   90.00
#
_symmetry.space_group_name_H-M   'P 1'
#
loop_
_entity.id
_entity.type
_entity.pdbx_description
1 polymer ?
#
loop_
_entity_poly.entity_id
_entity_poly.type
_entity_poly.pdbx_seq_one_letter_code
_entity_poly.pdbx_strand_id
1 'polypeptide(L)'
;MLGSARIQSSPAKLGSPGGSDEVSPGIGPAVQLCLGKPASLNSNYYDMLDWMMQDNFQGQYMAGPGTSTPRYEYMDASQGVYYDMKNAAGFPWDVNYYDNTSDGYLYQWATENVWGDPSTYKAFDTTTTMPWVPRCVPVGAAGKKLATIKLAGAPYHIYDTACTMRQQPYDLGPVINEVWDNGNLTLGGNLPANLHTLALSYRYSCSPDYSSCKYKEVFEYGKAYGLLRWTYYILTNGQYVQNNQTIHNLNNTLASGPIQPVHPCWQ
;
A
#
# COMPACT_ATOMS: atom_id res chain seq x y z
N MET A 1 18.42 11.83 -5.65
CA MET A 1 17.99 11.89 -4.25
C MET A 1 16.73 11.06 -4.10
N LEU A 2 16.80 10.00 -3.26
CA LEU A 2 15.80 8.92 -3.06
C LEU A 2 14.39 9.47 -3.26
N GLY A 3 13.60 8.94 -4.15
CA GLY A 3 13.26 7.54 -4.11
C GLY A 3 11.89 7.24 -4.69
N SER A 4 11.39 8.04 -5.61
CA SER A 4 12.08 7.84 -6.89
C SER A 4 13.50 8.46 -6.95
N ALA A 5 14.53 7.58 -6.94
CA ALA A 5 15.98 7.80 -7.16
C ALA A 5 16.99 8.28 -6.06
N ARG A 6 17.57 7.39 -5.22
CA ARG A 6 18.86 7.39 -4.42
C ARG A 6 19.64 8.64 -3.86
N ILE A 7 20.24 8.54 -2.63
CA ILE A 7 21.67 8.71 -2.19
C ILE A 7 21.82 8.86 -0.64
N GLN A 8 22.86 8.21 -0.05
CA GLN A 8 23.13 7.81 1.35
C GLN A 8 24.01 8.78 2.21
N SER A 9 24.04 8.60 3.55
CA SER A 9 25.25 8.25 4.37
C SER A 9 24.99 8.20 5.91
N SER A 10 25.68 7.29 6.61
CA SER A 10 25.53 6.83 8.03
C SER A 10 26.58 7.45 9.01
N PRO A 11 26.91 6.90 10.22
CA PRO A 11 26.17 6.15 11.28
C PRO A 11 26.48 6.60 12.75
N ALA A 12 25.69 6.13 13.75
CA ALA A 12 26.13 5.71 15.11
C ALA A 12 24.95 5.01 15.84
N LYS A 13 24.90 3.70 16.14
CA LYS A 13 25.57 2.78 17.12
C LYS A 13 25.00 2.77 18.56
N LEU A 14 24.72 1.53 19.03
CA LEU A 14 24.44 1.00 20.40
C LEU A 14 22.98 1.11 20.90
N GLY A 15 22.33 0.10 21.49
CA GLY A 15 22.71 -1.27 21.91
C GLY A 15 21.46 -2.06 22.36
N SER A 16 21.56 -3.39 22.37
CA SER A 16 20.58 -4.39 22.91
C SER A 16 20.55 -4.33 24.46
N PRO A 17 19.59 -4.93 25.24
CA PRO A 17 19.07 -6.30 25.06
C PRO A 17 17.64 -6.69 25.57
N GLY A 18 17.22 -7.90 25.15
CA GLY A 18 16.32 -8.87 25.85
C GLY A 18 14.82 -8.51 25.93
N GLY A 19 13.86 -9.42 25.90
CA GLY A 19 13.81 -10.88 25.88
C GLY A 19 12.37 -11.30 26.27
N SER A 20 11.85 -12.36 25.65
CA SER A 20 10.70 -13.21 26.04
C SER A 20 9.31 -12.55 26.29
N ASP A 21 8.37 -12.77 25.38
CA ASP A 21 7.22 -13.69 25.54
C ASP A 21 6.06 -13.31 24.60
N GLU A 22 5.68 -14.27 23.73
CA GLU A 22 4.54 -14.17 22.82
C GLU A 22 3.22 -14.12 23.59
N VAL A 23 2.53 -12.97 23.52
CA VAL A 23 1.10 -12.85 23.78
C VAL A 23 0.46 -12.38 22.49
N SER A 24 -0.30 -13.24 21.84
CA SER A 24 -1.12 -12.89 20.67
C SER A 24 -2.22 -11.90 21.12
N PRO A 25 -2.22 -10.62 20.70
CA PRO A 25 -3.29 -9.69 21.02
C PRO A 25 -4.39 -9.79 19.97
N GLY A 26 -5.64 -9.77 20.44
CA GLY A 26 -6.84 -10.09 19.68
C GLY A 26 -7.16 -9.17 18.51
N ILE A 27 -7.82 -9.78 17.53
CA ILE A 27 -8.44 -9.21 16.34
C ILE A 27 -9.52 -8.22 16.80
N GLY A 28 -9.30 -6.91 16.60
CA GLY A 28 -10.41 -5.94 16.52
C GLY A 28 -11.30 -6.27 15.31
N PRO A 29 -12.56 -5.82 15.23
CA PRO A 29 -13.52 -6.34 14.25
C PRO A 29 -13.17 -5.89 12.83
N ALA A 30 -12.24 -6.60 12.18
CA ALA A 30 -12.19 -6.68 10.73
C ALA A 30 -13.51 -7.31 10.31
N VAL A 31 -14.39 -6.50 9.73
CA VAL A 31 -15.63 -7.00 9.14
C VAL A 31 -15.19 -7.93 8.01
N GLN A 32 -15.31 -9.24 8.24
CA GLN A 32 -15.04 -10.29 7.26
C GLN A 32 -16.04 -10.15 6.10
N LEU A 33 -15.72 -9.29 5.13
CA LEU A 33 -16.66 -8.77 4.12
C LEU A 33 -16.76 -9.63 2.86
N CYS A 34 -15.81 -10.53 2.63
CA CYS A 34 -15.79 -11.42 1.46
C CYS A 34 -16.86 -12.52 1.48
N LEU A 35 -17.98 -12.22 2.12
CA LEU A 35 -19.04 -13.12 2.47
C LEU A 35 -20.38 -12.60 1.95
N GLY A 36 -20.85 -13.25 0.88
CA GLY A 36 -22.27 -13.53 0.73
C GLY A 36 -22.74 -14.77 1.53
N LYS A 37 -21.97 -15.32 2.50
CA LYS A 37 -22.29 -16.55 3.26
C LYS A 37 -21.71 -16.55 4.69
N PRO A 38 -22.32 -17.24 5.68
CA PRO A 38 -22.05 -17.03 7.11
C PRO A 38 -20.60 -17.27 7.58
N ALA A 39 -20.23 -16.51 8.62
CA ALA A 39 -18.88 -16.16 9.07
C ALA A 39 -17.97 -17.26 9.65
N SER A 40 -18.29 -18.55 9.51
CA SER A 40 -17.48 -19.61 10.15
C SER A 40 -16.62 -20.48 9.21
N LEU A 41 -16.72 -20.35 7.88
CA LEU A 41 -15.95 -21.18 6.93
C LEU A 41 -15.80 -20.52 5.55
N ASN A 42 -14.76 -19.72 5.27
CA ASN A 42 -14.42 -19.46 3.86
C ASN A 42 -12.94 -19.16 3.60
N SER A 43 -12.13 -20.22 3.61
CA SER A 43 -10.72 -20.23 3.20
C SER A 43 -10.48 -20.05 1.69
N ASN A 44 -11.50 -19.68 0.91
CA ASN A 44 -11.44 -19.67 -0.55
C ASN A 44 -11.17 -18.28 -1.15
N TYR A 45 -11.24 -17.22 -0.35
CA TYR A 45 -10.95 -15.85 -0.76
C TYR A 45 -10.02 -15.17 0.24
N TYR A 46 -9.14 -14.32 -0.27
CA TYR A 46 -8.44 -13.32 0.51
C TYR A 46 -9.28 -12.04 0.55
N ASP A 47 -9.43 -11.46 1.74
CA ASP A 47 -9.92 -10.08 1.89
C ASP A 47 -8.74 -9.13 1.73
N MET A 48 -8.67 -8.39 0.63
CA MET A 48 -7.49 -7.58 0.33
C MET A 48 -7.26 -6.44 1.34
N LEU A 49 -8.27 -5.97 2.07
CA LEU A 49 -8.03 -4.97 3.13
C LEU A 49 -7.28 -5.58 4.32
N ASP A 50 -7.55 -6.85 4.64
CA ASP A 50 -6.84 -7.64 5.68
C ASP A 50 -5.36 -7.89 5.31
N TRP A 51 -5.05 -7.83 4.02
CA TRP A 51 -3.67 -7.98 3.52
C TRP A 51 -2.95 -6.66 3.37
N MET A 52 -3.64 -5.62 2.93
CA MET A 52 -3.04 -4.32 2.64
C MET A 52 -2.83 -3.46 3.88
N MET A 53 -3.36 -3.89 5.02
CA MET A 53 -3.28 -3.18 6.29
C MET A 53 -2.73 -4.07 7.42
N GLN A 54 -2.25 -3.43 8.48
CA GLN A 54 -1.80 -4.04 9.72
C GLN A 54 -2.99 -4.33 10.67
N ASP A 55 -3.00 -5.51 11.30
CA ASP A 55 -4.15 -6.05 12.05
C ASP A 55 -4.62 -5.21 13.26
N ASN A 56 -3.80 -4.29 13.77
CA ASN A 56 -4.21 -3.35 14.81
C ASN A 56 -4.03 -1.91 14.32
N PHE A 57 -5.00 -1.55 13.48
CA PHE A 57 -5.30 -0.28 12.82
C PHE A 57 -5.32 0.99 13.70
N GLN A 58 -5.02 0.89 15.00
CA GLN A 58 -5.01 2.00 15.96
C GLN A 58 -3.59 2.29 16.48
N GLY A 59 -2.70 2.70 15.58
CA GLY A 59 -1.38 3.24 15.95
C GLY A 59 -0.19 2.31 15.75
N GLN A 60 -0.34 1.22 14.99
CA GLN A 60 0.79 0.37 14.63
C GLN A 60 1.64 0.99 13.52
N TYR A 61 2.93 0.64 13.52
CA TYR A 61 3.82 0.96 12.42
C TYR A 61 4.90 -0.10 12.18
N MET A 62 5.30 -0.25 10.92
CA MET A 62 6.48 -1.02 10.53
C MET A 62 7.63 -0.10 10.10
N ALA A 63 8.85 -0.31 10.59
CA ALA A 63 10.04 0.42 10.15
C ALA A 63 10.91 -0.38 9.17
N GLY A 64 11.83 0.30 8.47
CA GLY A 64 12.90 -0.34 7.67
C GLY A 64 14.27 -0.26 8.36
N PRO A 65 15.28 -1.07 7.97
CA PRO A 65 16.66 -0.94 8.41
C PRO A 65 17.30 0.33 7.86
N GLY A 66 18.03 1.04 8.73
CA GLY A 66 18.92 2.13 8.32
C GLY A 66 18.16 3.39 7.91
N THR A 67 17.55 4.06 8.88
CA THR A 67 16.98 5.42 8.81
C THR A 67 15.99 5.67 7.67
N SER A 68 14.67 5.65 7.97
CA SER A 68 13.82 6.88 7.93
C SER A 68 12.35 6.74 7.51
N THR A 69 11.74 5.56 7.31
CA THR A 69 10.29 5.51 6.99
C THR A 69 9.55 4.42 7.77
N PRO A 70 9.31 4.62 9.07
CA PRO A 70 8.18 3.96 9.73
C PRO A 70 6.89 4.20 8.91
N ARG A 71 6.19 3.11 8.58
CA ARG A 71 4.90 3.05 7.89
C ARG A 71 3.83 3.02 8.94
N TYR A 72 3.17 4.15 9.14
CA TYR A 72 2.03 4.24 10.03
C TYR A 72 0.76 4.06 9.23
N GLU A 73 -0.18 3.29 9.73
CA GLU A 73 -1.45 3.07 9.06
C GLU A 73 -2.61 3.53 9.94
N TYR A 74 -3.63 4.09 9.31
CA TYR A 74 -4.88 4.47 9.98
C TYR A 74 -6.06 4.10 9.11
N MET A 75 -7.15 3.64 9.72
CA MET A 75 -8.39 3.33 9.03
C MET A 75 -9.55 4.05 9.69
N ASP A 76 -10.27 4.84 8.91
CA ASP A 76 -11.59 5.35 9.30
C ASP A 76 -12.67 4.51 8.62
N ALA A 77 -13.13 3.50 9.36
CA ALA A 77 -14.16 2.59 8.86
C ALA A 77 -15.53 3.25 8.69
N SER A 78 -15.78 4.39 9.34
CA SER A 78 -17.03 5.13 9.18
C SER A 78 -17.11 5.86 7.84
N GLN A 79 -15.95 6.17 7.25
CA GLN A 79 -15.83 6.86 5.96
C GLN A 79 -15.37 5.94 4.82
N GLY A 80 -15.00 4.69 5.12
CA GLY A 80 -14.51 3.76 4.10
C GLY A 80 -13.16 4.19 3.52
N VAL A 81 -12.27 4.71 4.37
CA VAL A 81 -10.96 5.25 3.96
C VAL A 81 -9.84 4.71 4.85
N TYR A 82 -8.67 4.49 4.27
CA TYR A 82 -7.44 4.18 4.99
C TYR A 82 -6.26 4.99 4.46
N TYR A 83 -5.26 5.15 5.32
CA TYR A 83 -4.13 6.06 5.13
C TYR A 83 -2.84 5.31 5.39
N ASP A 84 -1.88 5.47 4.48
CA ASP A 84 -0.48 5.20 4.73
C ASP A 84 0.19 6.52 5.12
N MET A 85 0.90 6.57 6.24
CA MET A 85 1.48 7.80 6.81
C MET A 85 2.98 7.63 7.04
N LYS A 86 3.70 8.76 6.89
CA LYS A 86 5.18 8.80 6.91
C LYS A 86 5.79 8.82 8.30
N ASN A 87 5.06 9.38 9.25
CA ASN A 87 5.56 9.65 10.58
C ASN A 87 4.40 9.75 11.57
N ALA A 88 4.75 9.78 12.86
CA ALA A 88 3.80 9.92 13.95
C ALA A 88 3.08 11.29 14.00
N ALA A 89 3.45 12.26 13.14
CA ALA A 89 2.71 13.51 13.02
C ALA A 89 1.43 13.37 12.18
N GLY A 90 1.18 12.20 11.58
CA GLY A 90 -0.06 11.91 10.87
C GLY A 90 -0.06 12.34 9.40
N PHE A 91 1.09 12.72 8.85
CA PHE A 91 1.17 13.15 7.46
C PHE A 91 1.09 11.96 6.50
N PRO A 92 0.06 11.90 5.64
CA PRO A 92 -0.16 10.79 4.72
C PRO A 92 0.85 10.80 3.58
N TRP A 93 1.32 9.62 3.24
CA TRP A 93 1.95 9.31 1.96
C TRP A 93 0.86 9.04 0.91
N ASP A 94 -0.09 8.16 1.26
CA ASP A 94 -1.17 7.72 0.37
C ASP A 94 -2.52 7.71 1.11
N VAL A 95 -3.58 7.97 0.36
CA VAL A 95 -4.97 7.86 0.81
C VAL A 95 -5.72 6.97 -0.14
N ASN A 96 -6.50 6.08 0.45
CA ASN A 96 -7.18 5.05 -0.27
C ASN A 96 -8.59 4.88 0.26
N TYR A 97 -9.55 4.68 -0.64
CA TYR A 97 -10.93 4.38 -0.30
C TYR A 97 -11.17 2.89 -0.45
N TYR A 98 -12.24 2.39 0.16
CA TYR A 98 -12.68 1.03 -0.06
C TYR A 98 -14.19 0.90 0.04
N ASP A 99 -14.72 0.00 -0.79
CA ASP A 99 -16.10 -0.44 -0.67
C ASP A 99 -16.22 -1.46 0.47
N ASN A 100 -17.27 -1.30 1.26
CA ASN A 100 -17.63 -2.23 2.33
C ASN A 100 -18.54 -3.35 1.82
N THR A 101 -18.19 -3.95 0.67
CA THR A 101 -18.97 -5.02 0.01
C THR A 101 -18.04 -6.09 -0.56
N SER A 102 -18.53 -7.33 -0.67
CA SER A 102 -17.74 -8.46 -1.19
C SER A 102 -17.30 -8.28 -2.65
N ASP A 103 -18.08 -7.53 -3.42
CA ASP A 103 -17.87 -7.34 -4.87
C ASP A 103 -17.25 -5.95 -5.16
N GLY A 104 -16.87 -5.24 -4.11
CA GLY A 104 -16.30 -3.90 -4.19
C GLY A 104 -14.80 -3.89 -4.44
N TYR A 105 -14.20 -2.71 -4.34
CA TYR A 105 -12.76 -2.51 -4.57
C TYR A 105 -12.10 -1.72 -3.44
N LEU A 106 -10.79 -1.84 -3.35
CA LEU A 106 -9.94 -0.84 -2.71
C LEU A 106 -9.44 0.08 -3.84
N TYR A 107 -9.53 1.38 -3.61
CA TYR A 107 -9.20 2.42 -4.57
C TYR A 107 -8.00 3.21 -4.06
N GLN A 108 -7.02 3.43 -4.93
CA GLN A 108 -6.01 4.44 -4.68
C GLN A 108 -6.62 5.80 -5.02
N TRP A 109 -6.46 6.81 -4.18
CA TRP A 109 -7.02 8.12 -4.49
C TRP A 109 -5.96 9.21 -4.54
N ALA A 110 -5.26 9.44 -3.43
CA ALA A 110 -4.29 10.52 -3.33
C ALA A 110 -2.91 10.00 -2.96
N THR A 111 -1.89 10.66 -3.48
CA THR A 111 -0.49 10.44 -3.13
C THR A 111 0.23 11.78 -3.08
N GLU A 112 1.36 11.86 -2.39
CA GLU A 112 2.16 13.08 -2.35
C GLU A 112 2.56 13.61 -3.74
N ASN A 113 2.56 14.93 -3.87
CA ASN A 113 3.09 15.59 -5.06
C ASN A 113 4.60 15.91 -4.89
N VAL A 114 4.98 16.44 -3.73
CA VAL A 114 6.36 16.77 -3.37
C VAL A 114 6.75 15.97 -2.13
N TRP A 115 7.90 15.32 -2.20
CA TRP A 115 8.38 14.46 -1.13
C TRP A 115 8.55 15.21 0.20
N GLY A 116 7.77 14.80 1.20
CA GLY A 116 7.88 15.32 2.56
C GLY A 116 7.16 16.65 2.79
N ASP A 117 6.43 17.13 1.79
CA ASP A 117 5.54 18.28 1.92
C ASP A 117 4.07 17.80 1.98
N PRO A 118 3.46 17.75 3.18
CA PRO A 118 2.09 17.29 3.35
C PRO A 118 1.05 18.30 2.85
N SER A 119 1.46 19.49 2.39
CA SER A 119 0.55 20.53 1.90
C SER A 119 0.28 20.44 0.40
N THR A 120 0.89 19.50 -0.33
CA THR A 120 0.64 19.31 -1.76
C THR A 120 0.53 17.84 -2.15
N TYR A 121 -0.46 17.52 -2.97
CA TYR A 121 -0.77 16.14 -3.33
C TYR A 121 -1.29 16.03 -4.76
N LYS A 122 -1.25 14.83 -5.31
CA LYS A 122 -1.95 14.43 -6.52
C LYS A 122 -3.16 13.61 -6.08
N ALA A 123 -4.32 13.87 -6.65
CA ALA A 123 -5.51 13.08 -6.39
C ALA A 123 -6.20 12.74 -7.69
N PHE A 124 -6.61 11.48 -7.84
CA PHE A 124 -7.48 11.08 -8.92
C PHE A 124 -8.81 11.82 -8.85
N ASP A 125 -9.42 12.08 -10.02
CA ASP A 125 -10.56 12.99 -10.17
C ASP A 125 -11.77 12.60 -9.31
N THR A 126 -11.92 11.31 -9.01
CA THR A 126 -12.87 10.80 -8.03
C THR A 126 -12.19 9.79 -7.10
N THR A 127 -12.80 9.54 -5.95
CA THR A 127 -12.37 8.51 -4.98
C THR A 127 -12.43 7.09 -5.53
N THR A 128 -13.11 6.88 -6.66
CA THR A 128 -13.29 5.59 -7.33
C THR A 128 -12.62 5.49 -8.70
N THR A 129 -11.93 6.54 -9.15
CA THR A 129 -11.30 6.60 -10.49
C THR A 129 -10.26 5.50 -10.67
N MET A 130 -9.56 5.12 -9.60
CA MET A 130 -8.47 4.17 -9.64
C MET A 130 -8.76 2.95 -8.74
N PRO A 131 -9.61 2.00 -9.18
CA PRO A 131 -9.76 0.72 -8.51
C PRO A 131 -8.43 -0.04 -8.56
N TRP A 132 -7.85 -0.24 -7.38
CA TRP A 132 -6.50 -0.76 -7.22
C TRP A 132 -6.51 -2.28 -7.14
N VAL A 133 -7.34 -2.84 -6.26
CA VAL A 133 -7.58 -4.28 -6.13
C VAL A 133 -9.06 -4.56 -5.83
N PRO A 134 -9.61 -5.73 -6.25
CA PRO A 134 -10.90 -6.16 -5.75
C PRO A 134 -10.82 -6.36 -4.24
N ARG A 135 -11.92 -6.09 -3.53
CA ARG A 135 -12.03 -6.32 -2.10
C ARG A 135 -11.78 -7.78 -1.75
N CYS A 136 -12.28 -8.68 -2.60
CA CYS A 136 -12.19 -10.11 -2.41
C CYS A 136 -11.57 -10.77 -3.63
N VAL A 137 -10.46 -11.49 -3.43
CA VAL A 137 -9.77 -12.20 -4.49
C VAL A 137 -9.72 -13.70 -4.19
N PRO A 138 -9.90 -14.60 -5.17
CA PRO A 138 -9.83 -16.03 -4.93
C PRO A 138 -8.45 -16.44 -4.38
N VAL A 139 -8.42 -17.37 -3.44
CA VAL A 139 -7.18 -18.04 -3.03
C VAL A 139 -6.65 -18.85 -4.19
N GLY A 140 -5.33 -18.76 -4.42
CA GLY A 140 -4.66 -19.45 -5.53
C GLY A 140 -3.38 -20.13 -5.09
N ALA A 141 -2.76 -20.83 -6.04
CA ALA A 141 -1.42 -21.36 -5.84
C ALA A 141 -0.37 -20.26 -6.07
N ALA A 142 0.79 -20.38 -5.41
CA ALA A 142 1.92 -19.49 -5.63
C ALA A 142 2.27 -19.32 -7.12
N GLY A 143 2.53 -18.08 -7.52
CA GLY A 143 2.80 -17.68 -8.90
C GLY A 143 1.55 -17.52 -9.77
N LYS A 144 0.34 -17.64 -9.22
CA LYS A 144 -0.91 -17.44 -9.98
C LYS A 144 -1.42 -16.02 -9.85
N LYS A 145 -1.90 -15.49 -10.98
CA LYS A 145 -2.69 -14.27 -11.01
C LYS A 145 -4.10 -14.57 -10.49
N LEU A 146 -4.52 -13.84 -9.48
CA LEU A 146 -5.79 -13.99 -8.79
C LEU A 146 -6.85 -13.04 -9.35
N ALA A 147 -6.44 -11.83 -9.76
CA ALA A 147 -7.35 -10.82 -10.30
C ALA A 147 -6.66 -9.91 -11.32
N THR A 148 -7.46 -9.23 -12.15
CA THR A 148 -7.01 -8.21 -13.09
C THR A 148 -8.05 -7.11 -13.21
N ILE A 149 -7.60 -5.87 -13.14
CA ILE A 149 -8.39 -4.67 -13.41
C ILE A 149 -7.69 -3.90 -14.52
N LYS A 150 -8.45 -3.44 -15.52
CA LYS A 150 -7.94 -2.62 -16.63
C LYS A 150 -8.72 -1.31 -16.68
N LEU A 151 -8.01 -0.20 -16.82
CA LEU A 151 -8.58 1.14 -16.94
C LEU A 151 -8.03 1.78 -18.22
N ALA A 152 -8.90 2.39 -19.01
CA ALA A 152 -8.48 3.08 -20.24
C ALA A 152 -7.71 4.39 -19.96
N GLY A 153 -7.90 4.95 -18.77
CA GLY A 153 -7.23 6.15 -18.26
C GLY A 153 -7.43 6.24 -16.75
N ALA A 154 -6.59 7.04 -16.11
CA ALA A 154 -6.66 7.34 -14.68
C ALA A 154 -6.35 8.84 -14.49
N PRO A 155 -7.34 9.71 -14.76
CA PRO A 155 -7.16 11.15 -14.70
C PRO A 155 -7.00 11.64 -13.26
N TYR A 156 -6.15 12.64 -13.08
CA TYR A 156 -5.84 13.22 -11.78
C TYR A 156 -5.47 14.70 -11.88
N HIS A 157 -5.56 15.38 -10.74
CA HIS A 157 -5.14 16.76 -10.58
C HIS A 157 -4.10 16.90 -9.46
N ILE A 158 -3.34 18.00 -9.53
CA ILE A 158 -2.43 18.41 -8.47
C ILE A 158 -3.11 19.47 -7.64
N TYR A 159 -3.05 19.33 -6.32
CA TYR A 159 -3.43 20.33 -5.35
C TYR A 159 -2.16 20.94 -4.76
N ASP A 160 -2.08 22.27 -4.79
CA ASP A 160 -0.90 23.00 -4.34
C ASP A 160 -0.95 23.34 -2.84
N THR A 161 0.09 24.01 -2.36
CA THR A 161 0.26 24.41 -0.96
C THR A 161 -0.75 25.46 -0.49
N ALA A 162 -1.51 26.08 -1.42
CA ALA A 162 -2.65 26.94 -1.11
C ALA A 162 -3.97 26.15 -1.10
N CYS A 163 -3.88 24.81 -1.09
CA CYS A 163 -4.99 23.87 -1.03
C CYS A 163 -5.96 24.05 -2.20
N THR A 164 -5.43 24.51 -3.34
CA THR A 164 -6.23 24.78 -4.53
C THR A 164 -5.90 23.76 -5.61
N MET A 165 -6.93 23.24 -6.27
CA MET A 165 -6.78 22.36 -7.42
C MET A 165 -6.20 23.14 -8.60
N ARG A 166 -5.06 22.70 -9.13
CA ARG A 166 -4.52 23.23 -10.38
C ARG A 166 -5.45 22.84 -11.53
N GLN A 167 -5.78 23.80 -12.39
CA GLN A 167 -6.70 23.59 -13.51
C GLN A 167 -6.14 22.72 -14.64
N GLN A 168 -4.84 22.43 -14.62
CA GLN A 168 -4.22 21.55 -15.61
C GLN A 168 -4.56 20.09 -15.26
N PRO A 169 -5.30 19.36 -16.12
CA PRO A 169 -5.55 17.95 -15.90
C PRO A 169 -4.32 17.13 -16.29
N TYR A 170 -4.17 15.98 -15.63
CA TYR A 170 -3.20 14.96 -15.97
C TYR A 170 -3.88 13.60 -16.09
N ASP A 171 -3.23 12.66 -16.76
CA ASP A 171 -3.69 11.28 -16.86
C ASP A 171 -2.46 10.36 -16.87
N LEU A 172 -2.54 9.23 -16.17
CA LEU A 172 -1.51 8.20 -16.21
C LEU A 172 -1.55 7.37 -17.50
N GLY A 173 -2.60 7.53 -18.32
CA GLY A 173 -2.91 6.72 -19.48
C GLY A 173 -3.52 5.37 -19.09
N PRO A 174 -3.63 4.41 -20.02
CA PRO A 174 -4.17 3.10 -19.71
C PRO A 174 -3.38 2.40 -18.59
N VAL A 175 -4.10 1.77 -17.67
CA VAL A 175 -3.59 1.11 -16.46
C VAL A 175 -4.03 -0.34 -16.41
N ILE A 176 -3.14 -1.23 -15.96
CA ILE A 176 -3.47 -2.60 -15.58
C ILE A 176 -2.96 -2.91 -14.17
N ASN A 177 -3.89 -3.28 -13.29
CA ASN A 177 -3.61 -3.76 -11.94
C ASN A 177 -3.85 -5.27 -11.89
N GLU A 178 -2.90 -6.02 -11.35
CA GLU A 178 -3.01 -7.46 -11.21
C GLU A 178 -2.63 -7.90 -9.80
N VAL A 179 -3.49 -8.69 -9.16
CA VAL A 179 -3.19 -9.32 -7.88
C VAL A 179 -2.65 -10.71 -8.14
N TRP A 180 -1.55 -11.06 -7.49
CA TRP A 180 -0.86 -12.32 -7.62
C TRP A 180 -0.66 -12.95 -6.25
N ASP A 181 -0.81 -14.28 -6.19
CA ASP A 181 -0.23 -15.05 -5.10
C ASP A 181 1.27 -15.15 -5.35
N ASN A 182 2.07 -14.50 -4.51
CA ASN A 182 3.52 -14.41 -4.69
C ASN A 182 4.27 -15.52 -3.94
N GLY A 183 3.53 -16.43 -3.28
CA GLY A 183 4.09 -17.47 -2.44
C GLY A 183 4.80 -16.91 -1.21
N ASN A 184 5.81 -17.65 -0.75
CA ASN A 184 6.50 -17.35 0.50
C ASN A 184 7.79 -16.56 0.25
N LEU A 185 7.95 -15.45 0.95
CA LEU A 185 9.15 -14.63 0.93
C LEU A 185 9.88 -14.66 2.26
N THR A 186 11.20 -14.56 2.19
CA THR A 186 12.04 -14.25 3.36
C THR A 186 12.69 -12.90 3.12
N LEU A 187 12.21 -11.88 3.81
CA LEU A 187 12.70 -10.50 3.66
C LEU A 187 13.71 -10.12 4.75
N GLY A 188 13.95 -10.99 5.74
CA GLY A 188 14.83 -10.73 6.87
C GLY A 188 14.23 -9.77 7.90
N GLY A 189 15.06 -9.26 8.80
CA GLY A 189 14.61 -8.36 9.87
C GLY A 189 13.80 -9.07 10.95
N ASN A 190 12.69 -8.47 11.38
CA ASN A 190 11.77 -9.00 12.39
C ASN A 190 10.58 -9.75 11.77
N LEU A 191 10.51 -9.87 10.44
CA LEU A 191 9.47 -10.63 9.77
C LEU A 191 9.75 -12.14 9.89
N PRO A 192 8.71 -12.98 10.00
CA PRO A 192 8.86 -14.42 9.92
C PRO A 192 9.58 -14.85 8.64
N ALA A 193 10.44 -15.86 8.73
CA ALA A 193 10.96 -16.52 7.56
C ALA A 193 9.82 -17.24 6.80
N ASN A 194 9.90 -17.28 5.47
CA ASN A 194 8.89 -17.89 4.60
C ASN A 194 7.47 -17.35 4.81
N LEU A 195 7.34 -16.04 5.05
CA LEU A 195 6.05 -15.36 5.17
C LEU A 195 5.31 -15.44 3.84
N HIS A 196 4.06 -15.91 3.85
CA HIS A 196 3.20 -15.94 2.67
C HIS A 196 2.81 -14.51 2.26
N THR A 197 2.87 -14.21 0.96
CA THR A 197 2.67 -12.85 0.44
C THR A 197 1.77 -12.81 -0.79
N LEU A 198 0.99 -11.75 -0.89
CA LEU A 198 0.29 -11.36 -2.11
C LEU A 198 0.99 -10.16 -2.73
N ALA A 199 0.96 -10.06 -4.05
CA ALA A 199 1.55 -8.94 -4.77
C ALA A 199 0.50 -8.22 -5.63
N LEU A 200 0.46 -6.90 -5.53
CA LEU A 200 -0.16 -6.03 -6.52
C LEU A 200 0.90 -5.58 -7.52
N SER A 201 0.74 -6.01 -8.79
CA SER A 201 1.48 -5.47 -9.92
C SER A 201 0.67 -4.36 -10.57
N TYR A 202 1.05 -3.12 -10.30
CA TYR A 202 0.47 -1.91 -10.88
C TYR A 202 1.30 -1.46 -12.09
N ARG A 203 0.69 -1.38 -13.27
CA ARG A 203 1.34 -0.89 -14.49
C ARG A 203 0.53 0.23 -15.12
N TYR A 204 1.20 1.28 -15.56
CA TYR A 204 0.56 2.48 -16.11
C TYR A 204 1.35 3.08 -17.27
N SER A 205 0.71 4.04 -17.95
CA SER A 205 1.14 4.53 -19.26
C SER A 205 1.31 3.37 -20.24
N CYS A 206 0.28 2.52 -20.28
CA CYS A 206 0.23 1.36 -21.16
C CYS A 206 -0.16 1.75 -22.58
N SER A 207 0.22 0.91 -23.54
CA SER A 207 -0.37 0.89 -24.87
C SER A 207 -1.88 0.59 -24.78
N PRO A 208 -2.69 0.99 -25.78
CA PRO A 208 -4.15 0.77 -25.74
C PRO A 208 -4.59 -0.69 -25.57
N ASP A 209 -3.76 -1.64 -25.97
CA ASP A 209 -3.97 -3.09 -25.83
C ASP A 209 -3.39 -3.68 -24.53
N TYR A 210 -2.77 -2.85 -23.68
CA TYR A 210 -2.10 -3.21 -22.42
C TYR A 210 -0.91 -4.17 -22.59
N SER A 211 -0.36 -4.32 -23.80
CA SER A 211 0.77 -5.22 -24.08
C SER A 211 2.11 -4.68 -23.58
N SER A 212 2.25 -3.36 -23.51
CA SER A 212 3.47 -2.69 -23.04
C SER A 212 3.10 -1.51 -22.15
N CYS A 213 3.77 -1.36 -21.01
CA CYS A 213 3.56 -0.22 -20.10
C CYS A 213 4.89 0.40 -19.73
N LYS A 214 4.96 1.73 -19.73
CA LYS A 214 6.22 2.43 -19.46
C LYS A 214 6.70 2.21 -18.03
N TYR A 215 5.78 2.14 -17.08
CA TYR A 215 6.08 2.07 -15.66
C TYR A 215 5.38 0.88 -15.02
N LYS A 216 6.06 0.28 -14.03
CA LYS A 216 5.53 -0.81 -13.21
C LYS A 216 5.95 -0.61 -11.76
N GLU A 217 5.01 -0.81 -10.85
CA GLU A 217 5.23 -0.88 -9.42
C GLU A 217 4.71 -2.22 -8.91
N VAL A 218 5.45 -2.83 -7.99
CA VAL A 218 5.05 -4.08 -7.31
C VAL A 218 5.00 -3.80 -5.83
N PHE A 219 3.84 -4.03 -5.23
CA PHE A 219 3.59 -3.93 -3.81
C PHE A 219 3.35 -5.34 -3.27
N GLU A 220 4.21 -5.81 -2.38
CA GLU A 220 4.11 -7.11 -1.75
C GLU A 220 3.64 -6.96 -0.31
N TYR A 221 2.53 -7.63 -0.02
CA TYR A 221 1.79 -7.54 1.22
C TYR A 221 1.93 -8.84 2.01
N GLY A 222 2.08 -8.72 3.31
CA GLY A 222 2.03 -9.82 4.26
C GLY A 222 0.79 -9.69 5.11
N LYS A 223 0.03 -10.78 5.25
CA LYS A 223 -1.13 -10.80 6.12
C LYS A 223 -0.75 -10.34 7.54
N ALA A 224 -1.53 -9.44 8.14
CA ALA A 224 -1.28 -8.77 9.43
C ALA A 224 -0.13 -7.75 9.46
N TYR A 225 0.67 -7.65 8.39
CA TYR A 225 1.82 -6.75 8.31
C TYR A 225 1.62 -5.59 7.32
N GLY A 226 0.60 -5.64 6.45
CA GLY A 226 0.45 -4.66 5.39
C GLY A 226 1.59 -4.74 4.36
N LEU A 227 2.03 -3.59 3.85
CA LEU A 227 3.08 -3.53 2.81
C LEU A 227 4.47 -3.91 3.36
N LEU A 228 5.05 -4.97 2.82
CA LEU A 228 6.39 -5.44 3.15
C LEU A 228 7.47 -4.95 2.20
N ARG A 229 7.17 -4.86 0.90
CA ARG A 229 8.15 -4.44 -0.11
C ARG A 229 7.44 -3.71 -1.24
N TRP A 230 8.03 -2.58 -1.62
CA TRP A 230 7.68 -1.86 -2.84
C TRP A 230 8.86 -1.87 -3.80
N THR A 231 8.60 -2.15 -5.07
CA THR A 231 9.62 -2.12 -6.12
C THR A 231 9.12 -1.39 -7.35
N TYR A 232 9.88 -0.39 -7.80
CA TYR A 232 9.57 0.40 -8.98
C TYR A 232 10.47 0.00 -10.15
N TYR A 233 9.86 -0.17 -11.31
CA TYR A 233 10.51 -0.54 -12.56
C TYR A 233 10.14 0.42 -13.69
N ILE A 234 11.08 0.60 -14.61
CA ILE A 234 10.88 1.34 -15.86
C ILE A 234 11.13 0.39 -17.03
N LEU A 235 10.23 0.39 -18.00
CA LEU A 235 10.41 -0.37 -19.23
C LEU A 235 11.52 0.27 -20.07
N THR A 236 12.62 -0.46 -20.23
CA THR A 236 13.78 -0.05 -21.03
C THR A 236 14.08 -1.17 -22.01
N ASN A 237 14.08 -0.87 -23.32
CA ASN A 237 14.34 -1.85 -24.39
C ASN A 237 13.50 -3.13 -24.27
N GLY A 238 12.21 -2.99 -23.93
CA GLY A 238 11.26 -4.11 -23.81
C GLY A 238 11.39 -4.93 -22.53
N GLN A 239 12.24 -4.53 -21.58
CA GLN A 239 12.41 -5.21 -20.29
C GLN A 239 12.18 -4.25 -19.12
N TYR A 240 11.54 -4.72 -18.05
CA TYR A 240 11.38 -3.93 -16.83
C TYR A 240 12.68 -3.93 -16.04
N VAL A 241 13.34 -2.78 -15.99
CA VAL A 241 14.55 -2.57 -15.19
C VAL A 241 14.16 -1.96 -13.85
N GLN A 242 14.58 -2.59 -12.76
CA GLN A 242 14.33 -2.06 -11.41
C GLN A 242 15.05 -0.72 -11.24
N ASN A 243 14.27 0.31 -10.94
CA ASN A 243 14.77 1.66 -10.70
C ASN A 243 14.87 1.96 -9.19
N ASN A 244 13.94 1.45 -8.38
CA ASN A 244 14.00 1.61 -6.94
C ASN A 244 13.31 0.48 -6.17
N GLN A 245 13.61 0.37 -4.86
CA GLN A 245 12.98 -0.58 -3.97
C GLN A 245 13.05 -0.10 -2.51
N THR A 246 12.00 -0.37 -1.76
CA THR A 246 11.92 -0.19 -0.30
C THR A 246 11.46 -1.50 0.34
N ILE A 247 12.06 -1.89 1.46
CA ILE A 247 11.64 -3.05 2.26
C ILE A 247 11.27 -2.55 3.67
N HIS A 248 10.09 -2.94 4.12
CA HIS A 248 9.54 -2.71 5.46
C HIS A 248 9.59 -4.03 6.22
N ASN A 249 10.72 -4.30 6.89
CA ASN A 249 10.96 -5.58 7.55
C ASN A 249 11.53 -5.44 8.97
N LEU A 250 11.62 -4.25 9.53
CA LEU A 250 12.04 -4.02 10.91
C LEU A 250 10.91 -3.46 11.76
N ASN A 251 10.99 -3.74 13.06
CA ASN A 251 10.10 -3.20 14.09
C ASN A 251 8.61 -3.50 13.85
N ASN A 252 8.23 -4.71 14.27
CA ASN A 252 6.89 -5.08 14.69
C ASN A 252 6.54 -4.45 16.06
N THR A 253 7.11 -3.28 16.41
CA THR A 253 6.86 -2.65 17.69
C THR A 253 5.52 -1.96 17.63
N LEU A 254 4.51 -2.66 18.17
CA LEU A 254 3.18 -2.15 18.43
C LEU A 254 3.27 -1.05 19.49
N ALA A 255 3.76 0.14 19.13
CA ALA A 255 3.69 1.28 20.02
C ALA A 255 2.27 1.82 19.94
N SER A 256 1.45 1.56 20.95
CA SER A 256 0.10 2.11 21.04
C SER A 256 0.16 3.63 21.16
N GLY A 257 -0.50 4.33 20.24
CA GLY A 257 -0.78 5.76 20.30
C GLY A 257 -1.65 6.12 19.09
N PRO A 258 -2.82 6.74 19.26
CA PRO A 258 -3.69 7.03 18.13
C PRO A 258 -3.03 8.09 17.25
N ILE A 259 -2.45 7.66 16.13
CA ILE A 259 -2.03 8.59 15.08
C ILE A 259 -3.27 8.90 14.26
N GLN A 260 -3.57 10.18 14.14
CA GLN A 260 -4.69 10.67 13.35
C GLN A 260 -4.12 11.27 12.07
N PRO A 261 -4.76 11.02 10.92
CA PRO A 261 -4.39 11.68 9.68
C PRO A 261 -4.48 13.21 9.81
N VAL A 262 -3.42 13.92 9.41
CA VAL A 262 -3.36 15.38 9.43
C VAL A 262 -3.20 15.89 8.00
N HIS A 263 -4.15 16.71 7.58
CA HIS A 263 -4.27 17.15 6.19
C HIS A 263 -4.37 18.68 6.12
N PRO A 264 -3.23 19.37 5.97
CA PRO A 264 -3.24 20.83 5.89
C PRO A 264 -4.11 21.37 4.75
N CYS A 265 -4.28 20.58 3.67
CA CYS A 265 -4.97 20.98 2.46
C CYS A 265 -6.15 20.11 2.04
N TRP A 266 -6.67 19.25 2.92
CA TRP A 266 -7.94 18.56 2.66
C TRP A 266 -9.05 19.25 3.45
N GLN A 267 -9.88 20.02 2.72
CA GLN A 267 -11.15 20.58 3.19
C GLN A 267 -12.28 20.08 2.31
#